data_AF-A0A9D8RRG8-F1
#
_entry.id   AF-A0A9D8RRG8-F1
#
_cell.length_a   1.000
_cell.length_b   1.000
_cell.length_c   1.000
_cell.angle_alpha   90.00
_cell.angle_beta   90.00
_cell.angle_gamma   90.00
#
_symmetry.space_group_name_H-M   'P 1'
#
loop_
_entity.id
_entity.type
_entity.pdbx_description
1 polymer ?
#
loop_
_entity_poly.entity_id
_entity_poly.type
_entity_poly.pdbx_seq_one_letter_code
_entity_poly.pdbx_strand_id
1 'polypeptide(L)'
;MTENQNFEMQNPLFEKTPAATAKRLLASQSFLFVVIFQIISLVFSVITAFGNKGLFSALMQEAEILNESLDDTLIEILEALQPYIVVMNNALLTISFITLIPTFLLTLGLAFMHFGAKKNDDKMAANGAYIASIFSAINLIVPIFYILVMILVGVIVIAFEPDAMSALIVTILILSVPFIFAIIYHSKLIDTLIGLRNTLKTGIHACKVYSYVIVLNWIAAVLNLISGFGAMTNNIFGAVSTILSAVALIIINLKLSDYKHAEGVPEFEDMKRAKEAVRNMK
;
A
#
# COMPACT_ATOMS: atom_id res chain seq x y z
N MET A 1 -53.35 -37.81 -10.31
CA MET A 1 -52.62 -36.69 -9.69
C MET A 1 -51.14 -37.02 -9.79
N THR A 2 -50.51 -36.61 -10.88
CA THR A 2 -49.08 -36.82 -11.14
C THR A 2 -48.38 -35.50 -10.84
N GLU A 3 -47.59 -35.52 -9.78
CA GLU A 3 -46.85 -34.38 -9.27
C GLU A 3 -45.68 -34.08 -10.22
N ASN A 4 -45.81 -32.96 -10.94
CA ASN A 4 -44.78 -32.44 -11.82
C ASN A 4 -43.66 -31.86 -10.94
N GLN A 5 -42.64 -32.67 -10.65
CA GLN A 5 -41.39 -32.16 -10.09
C GLN A 5 -40.65 -31.38 -11.17
N ASN A 6 -40.94 -30.08 -11.23
CA ASN A 6 -40.08 -29.12 -11.90
C ASN A 6 -38.73 -29.10 -11.17
N PHE A 7 -37.81 -29.95 -11.62
CA PHE A 7 -36.38 -29.71 -11.45
C PHE A 7 -36.06 -28.43 -12.22
N GLU A 8 -36.11 -27.29 -11.52
CA GLU A 8 -35.35 -26.11 -11.91
C GLU A 8 -33.87 -26.53 -11.89
N MET A 9 -33.38 -27.02 -13.02
CA MET A 9 -31.96 -27.02 -13.32
C MET A 9 -31.51 -25.57 -13.25
N GLN A 10 -30.97 -25.17 -12.10
CA GLN A 10 -30.17 -23.97 -11.94
C GLN A 10 -29.07 -24.04 -13.00
N ASN A 11 -29.28 -23.32 -14.09
CA ASN A 11 -28.38 -23.27 -15.20
C ASN A 11 -27.08 -22.56 -14.73
N PRO A 12 -25.94 -23.27 -14.62
CA PRO A 12 -24.70 -22.71 -14.05
C PRO A 12 -24.08 -21.62 -14.94
N LEU A 13 -24.67 -21.35 -16.11
CA LEU A 13 -24.24 -20.31 -17.04
C LEU A 13 -24.74 -18.89 -16.67
N PHE A 14 -25.69 -18.75 -15.75
CA PHE A 14 -26.17 -17.42 -15.30
C PHE A 14 -25.35 -16.81 -14.15
N GLU A 15 -24.37 -17.52 -13.60
CA GLU A 15 -23.63 -17.10 -12.40
C GLU A 15 -22.34 -16.32 -12.65
N LYS A 16 -21.94 -16.11 -13.91
CA LYS A 16 -20.71 -15.37 -14.25
C LYS A 16 -20.98 -13.89 -14.53
N THR A 17 -21.82 -13.24 -13.72
CA THR A 17 -21.86 -11.77 -13.79
C THR A 17 -20.58 -11.19 -13.16
N PRO A 18 -20.06 -10.08 -13.67
CA PRO A 18 -18.81 -9.48 -13.16
C PRO A 18 -18.92 -9.10 -11.68
N ALA A 19 -20.11 -8.62 -11.30
CA ALA A 19 -20.44 -8.32 -9.92
C ALA A 19 -20.45 -9.57 -9.04
N ALA A 20 -21.00 -10.70 -9.49
CA ALA A 20 -20.98 -11.95 -8.73
C ALA A 20 -19.53 -12.47 -8.53
N THR A 21 -18.68 -12.38 -9.56
CA THR A 21 -17.26 -12.76 -9.47
C THR A 21 -16.50 -11.84 -8.50
N ALA A 22 -16.70 -10.53 -8.60
CA ALA A 22 -16.09 -9.55 -7.68
C ALA A 22 -16.52 -9.80 -6.23
N LYS A 23 -17.80 -10.07 -6.03
CA LYS A 23 -18.38 -10.34 -4.72
C LYS A 23 -17.87 -11.63 -4.10
N ARG A 24 -17.79 -12.71 -4.88
CA ARG A 24 -17.20 -13.99 -4.45
C ARG A 24 -15.75 -13.82 -4.03
N LEU A 25 -14.98 -13.01 -4.77
CA LEU A 25 -13.59 -12.72 -4.43
C LEU A 25 -13.46 -11.91 -3.14
N LEU A 26 -14.26 -10.86 -2.98
CA LEU A 26 -14.26 -10.04 -1.77
C LEU A 26 -14.77 -10.81 -0.54
N ALA A 27 -15.70 -11.74 -0.71
CA ALA A 27 -16.22 -12.60 0.35
C ALA A 27 -15.31 -13.81 0.67
N SER A 28 -14.24 -14.02 -0.10
CA SER A 28 -13.35 -15.18 0.06
C SER A 28 -12.58 -15.18 1.39
N GLN A 29 -12.27 -16.37 1.90
CA GLN A 29 -11.42 -16.53 3.10
C GLN A 29 -10.02 -15.94 2.92
N SER A 30 -9.47 -16.01 1.71
CA SER A 30 -8.21 -15.34 1.36
C SER A 30 -8.26 -13.83 1.53
N PHE A 31 -9.37 -13.18 1.16
CA PHE A 31 -9.53 -11.74 1.33
C PHE A 31 -9.70 -11.38 2.82
N LEU A 32 -10.31 -12.24 3.62
CA LEU A 32 -10.33 -12.09 5.08
C LEU A 32 -8.90 -12.09 5.66
N PHE A 33 -8.01 -12.96 5.19
CA PHE A 33 -6.61 -12.95 5.62
C PHE A 33 -5.90 -11.65 5.27
N VAL A 34 -6.18 -11.05 4.10
CA VAL A 34 -5.66 -9.70 3.76
C VAL A 34 -6.08 -8.68 4.79
N VAL A 35 -7.38 -8.65 5.15
CA VAL A 35 -7.91 -7.71 6.14
C VAL A 35 -7.26 -7.95 7.50
N ILE A 36 -7.13 -9.20 7.94
CA ILE A 36 -6.48 -9.55 9.21
C ILE A 36 -5.01 -9.12 9.20
N PHE A 37 -4.24 -9.43 8.16
CA PHE A 37 -2.84 -9.05 8.09
C PHE A 37 -2.64 -7.54 8.06
N GLN A 38 -3.52 -6.79 7.39
CA GLN A 38 -3.48 -5.33 7.41
C GLN A 38 -3.84 -4.75 8.79
N ILE A 39 -4.79 -5.36 9.52
CA ILE A 39 -5.10 -4.96 10.90
C ILE A 39 -3.89 -5.23 11.80
N ILE A 40 -3.29 -6.42 11.71
CA ILE A 40 -2.13 -6.78 12.55
C ILE A 40 -0.93 -5.90 12.19
N SER A 41 -0.66 -5.67 10.90
CA SER A 41 0.38 -4.74 10.44
C SER A 41 0.16 -3.34 11.01
N LEU A 42 -1.07 -2.82 10.96
CA LEU A 42 -1.40 -1.54 11.56
C LEU A 42 -1.13 -1.52 13.08
N VAL A 43 -1.52 -2.56 13.81
CA VAL A 43 -1.26 -2.67 15.25
C VAL A 43 0.25 -2.62 15.52
N PHE A 44 1.04 -3.37 14.77
CA PHE A 44 2.50 -3.32 14.89
C PHE A 44 3.10 -1.97 14.48
N SER A 45 2.54 -1.29 13.49
CA SER A 45 2.95 0.07 13.11
C SER A 45 2.64 1.08 14.22
N VAL A 46 1.51 0.95 14.90
CA VAL A 46 1.17 1.75 16.09
C VAL A 46 2.14 1.44 17.24
N ILE A 47 2.37 0.16 17.55
CA ILE A 47 3.35 -0.25 18.59
C ILE A 47 4.75 0.29 18.24
N THR A 48 5.13 0.25 16.97
CA THR A 48 6.41 0.79 16.50
C THR A 48 6.48 2.30 16.66
N ALA A 49 5.40 3.03 16.37
CA ALA A 49 5.34 4.47 16.59
C ALA A 49 5.50 4.84 18.08
N PHE A 50 5.04 3.98 19.01
CA PHE A 50 5.27 4.14 20.45
C PHE A 50 6.64 3.64 20.92
N GLY A 51 7.19 2.61 20.26
CA GLY A 51 8.39 1.89 20.66
C GLY A 51 9.69 2.46 20.10
N ASN A 52 9.63 3.23 19.00
CA ASN A 52 10.77 4.00 18.51
C ASN A 52 11.02 5.13 19.51
N LYS A 53 11.88 4.86 20.51
CA LYS A 53 12.65 5.92 21.15
C LYS A 53 13.38 6.60 19.99
N GLY A 54 12.98 7.83 19.70
CA GLY A 54 13.30 8.51 18.44
C GLY A 54 14.79 8.68 18.23
N LEU A 55 15.16 9.33 17.12
CA LEU A 55 16.49 9.84 16.78
C LEU A 55 17.34 10.26 18.00
N PHE A 56 16.71 10.78 19.05
CA PHE A 56 17.28 11.09 20.37
C PHE A 56 17.89 9.92 21.16
N SER A 57 17.32 8.71 21.23
CA SER A 57 18.01 7.62 21.95
C SER A 57 19.21 7.10 21.18
N ALA A 58 19.16 7.17 19.84
CA ALA A 58 20.32 6.87 19.00
C ALA A 58 21.40 7.95 19.16
N LEU A 59 21.02 9.23 19.12
CA LEU A 59 21.92 10.37 19.34
C LEU A 59 22.48 10.43 20.76
N MET A 60 21.69 10.10 21.78
CA MET A 60 22.16 10.04 23.17
C MET A 60 23.02 8.82 23.40
N GLN A 61 22.73 7.67 22.79
CA GLN A 61 23.58 6.50 22.87
C GLN A 61 24.92 6.72 22.14
N GLU A 62 24.91 7.39 20.97
CA GLU A 62 26.13 7.84 20.31
C GLU A 62 26.85 8.93 21.11
N ALA A 63 26.15 9.91 21.66
CA ALA A 63 26.74 10.96 22.50
C ALA A 63 27.33 10.37 23.80
N GLU A 64 26.71 9.37 24.41
CA GLU A 64 27.19 8.67 25.60
C GLU A 64 28.43 7.82 25.28
N ILE A 65 28.51 7.24 24.07
CA ILE A 65 29.72 6.57 23.54
C ILE A 65 30.83 7.60 23.24
N LEU A 66 30.47 8.81 22.77
CA LEU A 66 31.39 9.91 22.50
C LEU A 66 31.82 10.69 23.76
N ASN A 67 31.08 10.55 24.87
CA ASN A 67 31.25 11.29 26.12
C ASN A 67 32.56 10.93 26.86
N GLU A 68 33.20 9.81 26.53
CA GLU A 68 34.56 9.51 27.03
C GLU A 68 35.63 10.40 26.37
N SER A 69 35.28 11.22 25.36
CA SER A 69 36.25 11.99 24.55
C SER A 69 35.91 13.47 24.29
N LEU A 70 34.78 14.00 24.78
CA LEU A 70 34.30 15.33 24.38
C LEU A 70 34.28 16.38 25.50
N ASP A 71 34.64 17.59 25.08
CA ASP A 71 34.83 18.83 25.85
C ASP A 71 33.51 19.31 26.49
N ASP A 72 33.57 19.90 27.69
CA ASP A 72 32.42 20.34 28.52
C ASP A 72 31.43 21.26 27.75
N THR A 73 31.89 21.91 26.69
CA THR A 73 31.09 22.81 25.83
C THR A 73 30.02 22.08 25.02
N LEU A 74 30.22 20.81 24.65
CA LEU A 74 29.23 20.04 23.90
C LEU A 74 28.07 19.58 24.79
N ILE A 75 28.36 19.30 26.06
CA ILE A 75 27.37 18.94 27.09
C ILE A 75 26.43 20.12 27.33
N GLU A 76 26.96 21.34 27.43
CA GLU A 76 26.17 22.55 27.63
C GLU A 76 25.24 22.86 26.43
N ILE A 77 25.71 22.58 25.19
CA ILE A 77 24.89 22.69 23.97
C ILE A 77 23.77 21.64 23.94
N LEU A 78 24.07 20.40 24.35
CA LEU A 78 23.08 19.31 24.43
C LEU A 78 21.99 19.60 25.46
N GLU A 79 22.36 20.12 26.64
CA GLU A 79 21.41 20.54 27.67
C GLU A 79 20.55 21.73 27.19
N ALA A 80 21.14 22.71 26.49
CA ALA A 80 20.40 23.84 25.93
C ALA A 80 19.41 23.44 24.82
N LEU A 81 19.72 22.39 24.05
CA LEU A 81 18.84 21.86 22.99
C LEU A 81 17.74 20.93 23.52
N GLN A 82 17.90 20.37 24.73
CA GLN A 82 16.96 19.44 25.34
C GLN A 82 15.47 19.86 25.28
N PRO A 83 15.07 21.10 25.64
CA PRO A 83 13.66 21.50 25.57
C PRO A 83 13.11 21.55 24.13
N TYR A 84 13.90 22.00 23.16
CA TYR A 84 13.51 22.00 21.75
C TYR A 84 13.39 20.58 21.19
N ILE A 85 14.27 19.67 21.65
CA ILE A 85 14.25 18.26 21.30
C ILE A 85 13.01 17.56 21.86
N VAL A 86 12.59 17.85 23.09
CA VAL A 86 11.35 17.29 23.68
C VAL A 86 10.13 17.75 22.88
N VAL A 87 10.07 19.03 22.49
CA VAL A 87 9.01 19.55 21.62
C VAL A 87 9.03 18.88 20.25
N MET A 88 10.22 18.70 19.66
CA MET A 88 10.39 18.03 18.38
C MET A 88 9.99 16.54 18.45
N ASN A 89 10.32 15.84 19.53
CA ASN A 89 9.96 14.43 19.72
C ASN A 89 8.44 14.25 19.91
N ASN A 90 7.80 15.15 20.67
CA ASN A 90 6.35 15.18 20.80
C ASN A 90 5.66 15.52 19.47
N ALA A 91 6.25 16.43 18.67
CA ALA A 91 5.78 16.73 17.32
C ALA A 91 5.95 15.52 16.39
N LEU A 92 7.07 14.78 16.46
CA LEU A 92 7.33 13.59 15.67
C LEU A 92 6.40 12.42 16.03
N LEU A 93 6.07 12.22 17.30
CA LEU A 93 5.05 11.27 17.73
C LEU A 93 3.68 11.66 17.15
N THR A 94 3.32 12.94 17.24
CA THR A 94 2.07 13.47 16.66
C THR A 94 2.02 13.27 15.14
N ILE A 95 3.12 13.54 14.43
CA ILE A 95 3.25 13.30 12.99
C ILE A 95 3.13 11.81 12.67
N SER A 96 3.74 10.94 13.48
CA SER A 96 3.65 9.49 13.30
C SER A 96 2.19 9.01 13.39
N PHE A 97 1.39 9.52 14.31
CA PHE A 97 -0.05 9.24 14.35
C PHE A 97 -0.80 9.74 13.11
N ILE A 98 -0.53 10.98 12.69
CA ILE A 98 -1.17 11.55 11.49
C ILE A 98 -0.86 10.69 10.26
N THR A 99 0.37 10.18 10.14
CA THR A 99 0.77 9.31 9.02
C THR A 99 0.11 7.91 9.07
N LEU A 100 -0.41 7.47 10.22
CA LEU A 100 -1.13 6.19 10.35
C LEU A 100 -2.61 6.30 9.97
N ILE A 101 -3.20 7.50 10.01
CA ILE A 101 -4.63 7.72 9.72
C ILE A 101 -5.04 7.18 8.34
N PRO A 102 -4.31 7.48 7.24
CA PRO A 102 -4.69 6.96 5.93
C PRO A 102 -4.60 5.43 5.86
N THR A 103 -3.60 4.83 6.50
CA THR A 103 -3.42 3.37 6.55
C THR A 103 -4.55 2.70 7.34
N PHE A 104 -4.93 3.27 8.49
CA PHE A 104 -6.09 2.79 9.25
C PHE A 104 -7.38 2.83 8.42
N LEU A 105 -7.62 3.93 7.72
CA LEU A 105 -8.85 4.11 6.94
C LEU A 105 -8.86 3.29 5.65
N LEU A 106 -7.70 3.02 5.05
CA LEU A 106 -7.55 2.04 3.99
C LEU A 106 -7.92 0.64 4.49
N THR A 107 -7.40 0.23 5.64
CA THR A 107 -7.72 -1.07 6.27
C THR A 107 -9.21 -1.18 6.59
N LEU A 108 -9.83 -0.11 7.09
CA LEU A 108 -11.27 -0.04 7.32
C LEU A 108 -12.07 -0.17 6.02
N GLY A 109 -11.63 0.50 4.94
CA GLY A 109 -12.23 0.39 3.61
C GLY A 109 -12.20 -1.05 3.08
N LEU A 110 -11.06 -1.74 3.19
CA LEU A 110 -10.92 -3.14 2.81
C LEU A 110 -11.79 -4.07 3.67
N ALA A 111 -11.89 -3.81 4.98
CA ALA A 111 -12.78 -4.56 5.86
C ALA A 111 -14.26 -4.41 5.46
N PHE A 112 -14.71 -3.18 5.15
CA PHE A 112 -16.07 -2.94 4.67
C PHE A 112 -16.36 -3.59 3.32
N MET A 113 -15.37 -3.66 2.43
CA MET A 113 -15.48 -4.44 1.19
C MET A 113 -15.74 -5.93 1.48
N HIS A 114 -14.97 -6.52 2.41
CA HIS A 114 -15.14 -7.93 2.78
C HIS A 114 -16.50 -8.23 3.42
N PHE A 115 -16.84 -7.49 4.49
CA PHE A 115 -18.06 -7.74 5.25
C PHE A 115 -19.33 -7.38 4.47
N GLY A 116 -19.27 -6.32 3.64
CA GLY A 116 -20.35 -5.96 2.72
C GLY A 116 -20.60 -7.08 1.71
N ALA A 117 -19.55 -7.58 1.05
CA ALA A 117 -19.67 -8.66 0.08
C ALA A 117 -20.24 -9.96 0.71
N LYS A 118 -19.77 -10.32 1.92
CA LYS A 118 -20.23 -11.51 2.65
C LYS A 118 -21.71 -11.44 3.08
N LYS A 119 -22.20 -10.25 3.44
CA LYS A 119 -23.61 -10.02 3.82
C LYS A 119 -24.54 -9.78 2.63
N ASN A 120 -24.02 -9.91 1.41
CA ASN A 120 -24.71 -9.53 0.19
C ASN A 120 -25.11 -8.03 0.11
N ASP A 121 -24.47 -7.15 0.87
CA ASP A 121 -24.73 -5.70 0.85
C ASP A 121 -23.76 -4.99 -0.14
N ASP A 122 -24.23 -4.83 -1.37
CA ASP A 122 -23.46 -4.21 -2.46
C ASP A 122 -23.18 -2.73 -2.19
N LYS A 123 -24.03 -2.04 -1.41
CA LYS A 123 -23.82 -0.63 -1.03
C LYS A 123 -22.67 -0.52 -0.03
N MET A 124 -22.65 -1.38 0.99
CA MET A 124 -21.55 -1.43 1.96
C MET A 124 -20.22 -1.78 1.30
N ALA A 125 -20.20 -2.77 0.39
CA ALA A 125 -19.00 -3.16 -0.33
C ALA A 125 -18.47 -2.02 -1.23
N ALA A 126 -19.37 -1.34 -1.95
CA ALA A 126 -19.00 -0.21 -2.80
C ALA A 126 -18.53 1.02 -1.99
N ASN A 127 -19.13 1.27 -0.81
CA ASN A 127 -18.69 2.33 0.10
C ASN A 127 -17.29 2.03 0.67
N GLY A 128 -17.00 0.77 1.00
CA GLY A 128 -15.66 0.33 1.39
C GLY A 128 -14.61 0.60 0.31
N ALA A 129 -14.92 0.26 -0.95
CA ALA A 129 -14.03 0.54 -2.09
C ALA A 129 -13.81 2.05 -2.32
N TYR A 130 -14.85 2.86 -2.09
CA TYR A 130 -14.73 4.31 -2.16
C TYR A 130 -13.81 4.87 -1.07
N ILE A 131 -14.02 4.46 0.19
CA ILE A 131 -13.18 4.83 1.32
C ILE A 131 -11.72 4.45 1.01
N ALA A 132 -11.47 3.20 0.63
CA ALA A 132 -10.13 2.73 0.27
C ALA A 132 -9.48 3.56 -0.86
N SER A 133 -10.25 3.96 -1.87
CA SER A 133 -9.74 4.78 -2.97
C SER A 133 -9.34 6.19 -2.54
N ILE A 134 -10.12 6.84 -1.68
CA ILE A 134 -9.80 8.18 -1.15
C ILE A 134 -8.54 8.11 -0.30
N PHE A 135 -8.44 7.13 0.60
CA PHE A 135 -7.31 7.06 1.52
C PHE A 135 -6.03 6.58 0.83
N SER A 136 -6.14 5.77 -0.23
CA SER A 136 -5.00 5.53 -1.12
C SER A 136 -4.53 6.81 -1.82
N ALA A 137 -5.46 7.69 -2.25
CA ALA A 137 -5.12 8.98 -2.82
C ALA A 137 -4.46 9.93 -1.80
N ILE A 138 -4.92 9.92 -0.55
CA ILE A 138 -4.27 10.68 0.53
C ILE A 138 -2.86 10.13 0.79
N ASN A 139 -2.67 8.82 0.78
CA ASN A 139 -1.35 8.21 0.92
C ASN A 139 -0.36 8.58 -0.21
N LEU A 140 -0.85 9.02 -1.37
CA LEU A 140 -0.01 9.56 -2.45
C LEU A 140 0.69 10.88 -2.05
N ILE A 141 0.15 11.62 -1.07
CA ILE A 141 0.73 12.89 -0.62
C ILE A 141 2.09 12.68 0.04
N VAL A 142 2.27 11.57 0.76
CA VAL A 142 3.51 11.25 1.48
C VAL A 142 4.72 11.15 0.53
N PRO A 143 4.73 10.31 -0.53
CA PRO A 143 5.85 10.25 -1.45
C PRO A 143 6.07 11.57 -2.20
N ILE A 144 5.01 12.32 -2.52
CA ILE A 144 5.15 13.65 -3.15
C ILE A 144 5.86 14.63 -2.21
N PHE A 145 5.45 14.67 -0.94
CA PHE A 145 6.09 15.51 0.07
C PHE A 145 7.56 15.11 0.27
N TYR A 146 7.86 13.82 0.30
CA TYR A 146 9.23 13.33 0.43
C TYR A 146 10.13 13.77 -0.74
N ILE A 147 9.62 13.70 -1.99
CA ILE A 147 10.34 14.23 -3.16
C ILE A 147 10.61 15.73 -3.00
N LEU A 148 9.61 16.50 -2.55
CA LEU A 148 9.76 17.95 -2.35
C LEU A 148 10.84 18.27 -1.31
N VAL A 149 10.85 17.56 -0.18
CA VAL A 149 11.90 17.70 0.86
C VAL A 149 13.27 17.34 0.31
N MET A 150 13.38 16.24 -0.44
CA MET A 150 14.64 15.82 -1.06
C MET A 150 15.18 16.86 -2.06
N ILE A 151 14.30 17.47 -2.85
CA ILE A 151 14.68 18.56 -3.76
C ILE A 151 15.15 19.79 -2.97
N LEU A 152 14.42 20.17 -1.91
CA LEU A 152 14.78 21.31 -1.06
C LEU A 152 16.14 21.11 -0.40
N VAL A 153 16.37 19.95 0.21
CA VAL A 153 17.69 19.56 0.77
C VAL A 153 18.75 19.57 -0.33
N GLY A 154 18.40 19.07 -1.52
CA GLY A 154 19.26 19.10 -2.70
C GLY A 154 19.75 20.51 -3.04
N VAL A 155 18.83 21.48 -3.09
CA VAL A 155 19.11 22.89 -3.39
C VAL A 155 19.96 23.54 -2.29
N ILE A 156 19.66 23.26 -1.02
CA ILE A 156 20.43 23.78 0.12
C ILE A 156 21.88 23.29 0.04
N VAL A 157 22.10 21.99 -0.14
CA VAL A 157 23.47 21.44 -0.18
C VAL A 157 24.27 22.01 -1.36
N ILE A 158 23.67 22.16 -2.54
CA ILE A 158 24.34 22.80 -3.69
C ILE A 158 24.76 24.25 -3.37
N ALA A 159 23.99 24.97 -2.56
CA ALA A 159 24.31 26.34 -2.17
C ALA A 159 25.48 26.43 -1.17
N PHE A 160 25.75 25.37 -0.40
CA PHE A 160 26.79 25.36 0.65
C PHE A 160 28.06 24.58 0.28
N GLU A 161 27.97 23.52 -0.54
CA GLU A 161 29.12 22.72 -0.97
C GLU A 161 29.06 22.37 -2.47
N PRO A 162 29.62 23.24 -3.34
CA PRO A 162 29.62 23.03 -4.80
C PRO A 162 30.35 21.75 -5.23
N ASP A 163 31.35 21.31 -4.46
CA ASP A 163 32.18 20.16 -4.79
C ASP A 163 31.49 18.82 -4.46
N ALA A 164 30.51 18.81 -3.56
CA ALA A 164 29.67 17.65 -3.23
C ALA A 164 28.48 17.45 -4.19
N MET A 165 28.27 18.39 -5.11
CA MET A 165 27.11 18.46 -6.02
C MET A 165 26.94 17.21 -6.89
N SER A 166 28.03 16.61 -7.36
CA SER A 166 27.98 15.41 -8.22
C SER A 166 27.49 14.16 -7.47
N ALA A 167 27.96 13.93 -6.24
CA ALA A 167 27.55 12.81 -5.41
C ALA A 167 26.09 12.96 -4.92
N LEU A 168 25.68 14.19 -4.60
CA LEU A 168 24.32 14.51 -4.20
C LEU A 168 23.32 14.29 -5.35
N ILE A 169 23.63 14.77 -6.56
CA ILE A 169 22.77 14.59 -7.75
C ILE A 169 22.58 13.10 -8.05
N VAL A 170 23.65 12.31 -7.99
CA VAL A 170 23.56 10.85 -8.20
C VAL A 170 22.69 10.19 -7.13
N THR A 171 22.84 10.60 -5.87
CA THR A 171 22.04 10.07 -4.75
C THR A 171 20.55 10.42 -4.90
N ILE A 172 20.23 11.67 -5.27
CA ILE A 172 18.86 12.11 -5.54
C ILE A 172 18.26 11.32 -6.72
N LEU A 173 19.02 11.11 -7.80
CA LEU A 173 18.57 10.32 -8.95
C LEU A 173 18.24 8.88 -8.55
N ILE A 174 19.12 8.22 -7.78
CA ILE A 174 18.89 6.85 -7.30
C ILE A 174 17.65 6.77 -6.42
N LEU A 175 17.46 7.74 -5.51
CA LEU A 175 16.30 7.78 -4.61
C LEU A 175 14.99 8.17 -5.32
N SER A 176 15.05 8.95 -6.41
CA SER A 176 13.86 9.41 -7.15
C SER A 176 13.10 8.28 -7.85
N VAL A 177 13.81 7.23 -8.31
CA VAL A 177 13.23 6.10 -9.04
C VAL A 177 12.20 5.33 -8.19
N PRO A 178 12.52 4.88 -6.96
CA PRO A 178 11.55 4.28 -6.04
C PRO A 178 10.29 5.13 -5.83
N PHE A 179 10.42 6.45 -5.70
CA PHE A 179 9.26 7.32 -5.48
C PHE A 179 8.35 7.42 -6.70
N ILE A 180 8.91 7.46 -7.91
CA ILE A 180 8.13 7.43 -9.15
C ILE A 180 7.31 6.13 -9.22
N PHE A 181 7.92 4.99 -8.89
CA PHE A 181 7.20 3.71 -8.81
C PHE A 181 6.08 3.73 -7.76
N ALA A 182 6.32 4.32 -6.58
CA ALA A 182 5.29 4.47 -5.55
C ALA A 182 4.10 5.31 -6.02
N ILE A 183 4.36 6.41 -6.73
CA ILE A 183 3.31 7.28 -7.29
C ILE A 183 2.47 6.52 -8.33
N ILE A 184 3.13 5.84 -9.27
CA ILE A 184 2.45 5.04 -10.30
C ILE A 184 1.62 3.93 -9.65
N TYR A 185 2.16 3.27 -8.63
CA TYR A 185 1.47 2.23 -7.87
C TYR A 185 0.17 2.74 -7.24
N HIS A 186 0.24 3.82 -6.45
CA HIS A 186 -0.94 4.37 -5.79
C HIS A 186 -1.98 4.87 -6.80
N SER A 187 -1.56 5.54 -7.87
CA SER A 187 -2.46 5.97 -8.96
C SER A 187 -3.22 4.79 -9.56
N LYS A 188 -2.52 3.69 -9.88
CA LYS A 188 -3.16 2.50 -10.48
C LYS A 188 -4.04 1.75 -9.50
N LEU A 189 -3.67 1.71 -8.22
CA LEU A 189 -4.50 1.12 -7.18
C LEU A 189 -5.83 1.88 -7.01
N ILE A 190 -5.81 3.21 -7.07
CA ILE A 190 -7.03 4.05 -7.05
C ILE A 190 -7.93 3.71 -8.23
N ASP A 191 -7.38 3.65 -9.45
CA ASP A 191 -8.14 3.29 -10.66
C ASP A 191 -8.83 1.92 -10.50
N THR A 192 -8.11 0.92 -9.96
CA THR A 192 -8.65 -0.42 -9.70
C THR A 192 -9.78 -0.40 -8.67
N LEU A 193 -9.62 0.34 -7.56
CA LEU A 193 -10.65 0.43 -6.53
C LEU A 193 -11.92 1.15 -7.04
N ILE A 194 -11.76 2.20 -7.85
CA ILE A 194 -12.89 2.90 -8.51
C ILE A 194 -13.58 1.96 -9.51
N GLY A 195 -12.81 1.20 -10.29
CA GLY A 195 -13.34 0.20 -11.21
C GLY A 195 -14.15 -0.88 -10.49
N LEU A 196 -13.63 -1.39 -9.38
CA LEU A 196 -14.30 -2.37 -8.55
C LEU A 196 -15.58 -1.80 -7.92
N ARG A 197 -15.54 -0.56 -7.42
CA ARG A 197 -16.72 0.16 -6.93
C ARG A 197 -17.81 0.27 -8.00
N ASN A 198 -17.44 0.67 -9.21
CA ASN A 198 -18.40 0.82 -10.31
C ASN A 198 -18.96 -0.54 -10.73
N THR A 199 -18.14 -1.59 -10.74
CA THR A 199 -18.56 -2.98 -11.01
C THR A 199 -19.56 -3.48 -9.96
N LEU A 200 -19.31 -3.22 -8.67
CA LEU A 200 -20.23 -3.56 -7.57
C LEU A 200 -21.55 -2.79 -7.64
N LYS A 201 -21.53 -1.52 -8.06
CA LYS A 201 -22.74 -0.68 -8.14
C LYS A 201 -23.59 -0.93 -9.37
N THR A 202 -22.97 -1.19 -10.51
CA THR A 202 -23.66 -1.19 -11.82
C THR A 202 -23.71 -2.57 -12.47
N GLY A 203 -22.93 -3.53 -12.00
CA GLY A 203 -22.76 -4.84 -12.65
C GLY A 203 -21.93 -4.79 -13.94
N ILE A 204 -21.52 -3.60 -14.39
CA ILE A 204 -20.78 -3.39 -15.64
C ILE A 204 -19.28 -3.39 -15.38
N HIS A 205 -18.54 -4.15 -16.19
CA HIS A 205 -17.09 -4.31 -16.08
C HIS A 205 -16.30 -3.01 -16.22
N ALA A 206 -15.26 -2.86 -15.40
CA ALA A 206 -14.21 -1.86 -15.56
C ALA A 206 -12.83 -2.54 -15.75
N CYS A 207 -12.57 -3.09 -16.94
CA CYS A 207 -11.47 -4.04 -17.14
C CYS A 207 -10.12 -3.45 -17.61
N LYS A 208 -9.61 -2.37 -17.00
CA LYS A 208 -8.47 -1.61 -17.59
C LYS A 208 -7.14 -1.58 -16.83
N VAL A 209 -7.02 -2.02 -15.57
CA VAL A 209 -5.81 -1.67 -14.76
C VAL A 209 -5.18 -2.83 -13.95
N TYR A 210 -5.75 -4.04 -13.97
CA TYR A 210 -5.34 -5.12 -13.07
C TYR A 210 -3.90 -5.61 -13.21
N SER A 211 -3.39 -5.81 -14.44
CA SER A 211 -2.04 -6.37 -14.66
C SER A 211 -0.92 -5.49 -14.09
N TYR A 212 -1.05 -4.17 -14.20
CA TYR A 212 -0.04 -3.23 -13.72
C TYR A 212 -0.02 -3.17 -12.19
N VAL A 213 -1.18 -3.16 -11.56
CA VAL A 213 -1.29 -3.22 -10.09
C VAL A 213 -0.70 -4.52 -9.56
N ILE A 214 -0.92 -5.65 -10.26
CA ILE A 214 -0.34 -6.93 -9.88
C ILE A 214 1.19 -6.87 -9.85
N VAL A 215 1.81 -6.36 -10.91
CA VAL A 215 3.28 -6.24 -10.98
C VAL A 215 3.81 -5.31 -9.89
N LEU A 216 3.17 -4.16 -9.68
CA LEU A 216 3.63 -3.19 -8.68
C LEU A 216 3.46 -3.68 -7.25
N ASN A 217 2.39 -4.41 -6.94
CA ASN A 217 2.22 -5.09 -5.66
C ASN A 217 3.30 -6.16 -5.41
N TRP A 218 3.76 -6.87 -6.45
CA TRP A 218 4.84 -7.85 -6.31
C TRP A 218 6.15 -7.16 -5.95
N ILE A 219 6.47 -6.07 -6.65
CA ILE A 219 7.63 -5.24 -6.35
C ILE A 219 7.52 -4.69 -4.92
N ALA A 220 6.38 -4.13 -4.54
CA ALA A 220 6.15 -3.61 -3.19
C ALA A 220 6.26 -4.70 -2.11
N ALA A 221 5.74 -5.90 -2.36
CA ALA A 221 5.87 -7.02 -1.44
C ALA A 221 7.34 -7.43 -1.24
N VAL A 222 8.13 -7.53 -2.33
CA VAL A 222 9.56 -7.83 -2.25
C VAL A 222 10.31 -6.75 -1.49
N LEU A 223 10.03 -5.48 -1.76
CA LEU A 223 10.65 -4.36 -1.03
C LEU A 223 10.30 -4.38 0.46
N ASN A 224 9.04 -4.66 0.80
CA ASN A 224 8.60 -4.80 2.18
C ASN A 224 9.25 -5.99 2.90
N LEU A 225 9.48 -7.11 2.20
CA LEU A 225 10.24 -8.24 2.76
C LEU A 225 11.70 -7.86 3.02
N ILE A 226 12.38 -7.25 2.04
CA ILE A 226 13.78 -6.81 2.19
C ILE A 226 13.90 -5.82 3.35
N SER A 227 13.02 -4.82 3.40
CA SER A 227 12.97 -3.85 4.50
C SER A 227 12.69 -4.51 5.85
N GLY A 228 11.75 -5.46 5.89
CA GLY A 228 11.42 -6.18 7.11
C GLY A 228 12.58 -7.02 7.64
N PHE A 229 13.25 -7.78 6.78
CA PHE A 229 14.44 -8.54 7.18
C PHE A 229 15.60 -7.63 7.59
N GLY A 230 15.80 -6.51 6.89
CA GLY A 230 16.82 -5.52 7.26
C GLY A 230 16.55 -4.83 8.60
N ALA A 231 15.27 -4.64 8.96
CA ALA A 231 14.87 -4.00 10.22
C ALA A 231 14.86 -4.96 11.41
N MET A 232 14.98 -6.28 11.22
CA MET A 232 14.88 -7.28 12.31
C MET A 232 15.89 -7.05 13.44
N THR A 233 17.06 -6.48 13.13
CA THR A 233 18.12 -6.24 14.12
C THR A 233 17.82 -5.04 15.02
N ASN A 234 17.10 -4.04 14.52
CA ASN A 234 16.97 -2.74 15.17
C ASN A 234 15.53 -2.44 15.64
N ASN A 235 14.54 -3.06 15.00
CA ASN A 235 13.13 -2.81 15.29
C ASN A 235 12.26 -4.00 14.89
N ILE A 236 12.16 -4.98 15.79
CA ILE A 236 11.43 -6.23 15.54
C ILE A 236 9.95 -5.99 15.21
N PHE A 237 9.32 -4.97 15.81
CA PHE A 237 7.92 -4.66 15.55
C PHE A 237 7.72 -4.01 14.18
N GLY A 238 8.63 -3.13 13.76
CA GLY A 238 8.64 -2.58 12.41
C GLY A 238 8.91 -3.65 11.35
N ALA A 239 9.82 -4.58 11.64
CA ALA A 239 10.11 -5.73 10.80
C ALA A 239 8.88 -6.64 10.62
N VAL A 240 8.19 -6.97 11.71
CA VAL A 240 6.95 -7.78 11.63
C VAL A 240 5.86 -7.04 10.86
N SER A 241 5.66 -5.74 11.08
CA SER A 241 4.66 -4.96 10.35
C SER A 241 4.89 -4.97 8.83
N THR A 242 6.13 -4.74 8.40
CA THR A 242 6.51 -4.72 6.97
C THR A 242 6.37 -6.10 6.33
N ILE A 243 6.75 -7.18 7.02
CA ILE A 243 6.56 -8.55 6.55
C ILE A 243 5.06 -8.87 6.40
N LEU A 244 4.24 -8.52 7.37
CA LEU A 244 2.79 -8.76 7.30
C LEU A 244 2.13 -7.96 6.17
N SER A 245 2.58 -6.72 5.95
CA SER A 245 2.16 -5.92 4.80
C SER A 245 2.54 -6.59 3.48
N ALA A 246 3.75 -7.16 3.38
CA ALA A 246 4.17 -7.92 2.20
C ALA A 246 3.28 -9.15 1.95
N VAL A 247 2.99 -9.94 2.99
CA VAL A 247 2.09 -11.11 2.89
C VAL A 247 0.70 -10.69 2.44
N ALA A 248 0.16 -9.59 2.97
CA ALA A 248 -1.12 -9.05 2.53
C ALA A 248 -1.11 -8.68 1.04
N LEU A 249 -0.05 -8.02 0.56
CA LEU A 249 0.10 -7.65 -0.86
C LEU A 249 0.21 -8.88 -1.78
N ILE A 250 0.90 -9.92 -1.35
CA ILE A 250 1.01 -11.19 -2.10
C ILE A 250 -0.38 -11.83 -2.24
N ILE A 251 -1.17 -11.88 -1.16
CA ILE A 251 -2.52 -12.46 -1.22
C ILE A 251 -3.46 -11.61 -2.08
N ILE A 252 -3.39 -10.28 -1.97
CA ILE A 252 -4.12 -9.36 -2.86
C ILE A 252 -3.78 -9.67 -4.32
N ASN A 253 -2.51 -9.89 -4.63
CA ASN A 253 -2.07 -10.21 -5.99
C ASN A 253 -2.59 -11.53 -6.53
N LEU A 254 -2.54 -12.59 -5.71
CA LEU A 254 -3.11 -13.87 -6.09
C LEU A 254 -4.60 -13.71 -6.40
N LYS A 255 -5.33 -12.96 -5.58
CA LYS A 255 -6.75 -12.69 -5.82
C LYS A 255 -7.00 -11.83 -7.06
N LEU A 256 -6.26 -10.75 -7.26
CA LEU A 256 -6.40 -9.93 -8.47
C LEU A 256 -6.06 -10.72 -9.74
N SER A 257 -5.12 -11.66 -9.66
CA SER A 257 -4.82 -12.59 -10.75
C SER A 257 -5.98 -13.56 -11.00
N ASP A 258 -6.53 -14.19 -9.94
CA ASP A 258 -7.70 -15.06 -10.04
C ASP A 258 -8.89 -14.30 -10.65
N TYR A 259 -9.11 -13.05 -10.24
CA TYR A 259 -10.16 -12.19 -10.79
C TYR A 259 -9.97 -11.98 -12.29
N LYS A 260 -8.77 -11.60 -12.71
CA LYS A 260 -8.43 -11.40 -14.12
C LYS A 260 -8.65 -12.68 -14.95
N HIS A 261 -8.29 -13.85 -14.42
CA HIS A 261 -8.47 -15.13 -15.10
C HIS A 261 -9.94 -15.55 -15.15
N ALA A 262 -10.68 -15.39 -14.05
CA ALA A 262 -12.10 -15.74 -13.96
C ALA A 262 -12.99 -14.86 -14.85
N GLU A 263 -12.59 -13.60 -15.08
CA GLU A 263 -13.30 -12.67 -15.95
C GLU A 263 -13.07 -12.92 -17.45
N GLY A 264 -12.22 -13.88 -17.84
CA GLY A 264 -11.98 -14.18 -19.25
C GLY A 264 -11.58 -12.94 -20.04
N VAL A 265 -10.79 -12.06 -19.43
CA VAL A 265 -10.15 -10.96 -20.17
C VAL A 265 -9.42 -11.65 -21.31
N PRO A 266 -9.82 -11.44 -22.57
CA PRO A 266 -9.20 -12.14 -23.68
C PRO A 266 -7.71 -11.90 -23.53
N GLU A 267 -6.98 -12.97 -23.22
CA GLU A 267 -5.54 -12.91 -23.21
C GLU A 267 -5.13 -12.36 -24.57
N PHE A 268 -3.96 -11.76 -24.65
CA PHE A 268 -3.43 -11.19 -25.89
C PHE A 268 -3.63 -12.14 -27.10
N GLU A 269 -3.65 -13.46 -26.86
CA GLU A 269 -4.05 -14.53 -27.78
C GLU A 269 -5.45 -14.38 -28.40
N ASP A 270 -6.51 -14.11 -27.65
CA ASP A 270 -7.87 -14.04 -28.18
C ASP A 270 -8.10 -12.75 -28.98
N MET A 271 -7.46 -11.64 -28.59
CA MET A 271 -7.40 -10.44 -29.44
C MET A 271 -6.55 -10.66 -30.70
N LYS A 272 -5.51 -11.48 -30.62
CA LYS A 272 -4.65 -11.84 -31.77
C LYS A 272 -5.41 -12.76 -32.73
N ARG A 273 -6.14 -13.75 -32.22
CA ARG A 273 -7.04 -14.62 -33.00
C ARG A 273 -8.20 -13.84 -33.61
N ALA A 274 -8.80 -12.90 -32.88
CA ALA A 274 -9.83 -12.02 -33.43
C ALA A 274 -9.28 -11.10 -34.53
N LYS A 275 -8.07 -10.54 -34.36
CA LYS A 275 -7.38 -9.77 -35.41
C LYS A 275 -7.00 -10.63 -36.62
N GLU A 276 -6.56 -11.86 -36.42
CA GLU A 276 -6.25 -12.80 -37.50
C GLU A 276 -7.51 -13.26 -38.23
N ALA A 277 -8.61 -13.52 -37.52
CA ALA A 277 -9.90 -13.85 -38.14
C ALA A 277 -10.42 -12.71 -39.02
N VAL A 278 -10.35 -11.46 -38.54
CA VAL A 278 -10.74 -10.27 -39.32
C VAL A 278 -9.79 -10.03 -40.50
N ARG A 279 -8.50 -10.37 -40.36
CA ARG A 279 -7.51 -10.26 -41.44
C ARG A 279 -7.71 -11.32 -42.52
N ASN A 280 -8.19 -12.52 -42.16
CA ASN A 280 -8.46 -13.62 -43.09
C ASN A 280 -9.84 -13.50 -43.77
N MET A 281 -10.67 -12.54 -43.36
CA MET A 281 -11.94 -12.20 -44.01
C MET A 281 -11.82 -11.08 -45.06
N LYS A 282 -10.62 -10.55 -45.28
CA LYS A 282 -10.29 -9.65 -46.39
C LYS A 282 -9.49 -10.39 -47.45
#